data_AF-A0A535WCV0-F1
#
_entry.id   AF-A0A535WCV0-F1
#
_cell.length_a   1.000
_cell.length_b   1.000
_cell.length_c   1.000
_cell.angle_alpha   90.00
_cell.angle_beta   90.00
_cell.angle_gamma   90.00
#
_symmetry.space_group_name_H-M   'P 1'
#
loop_
_entity.id
_entity.type
_entity.pdbx_description
1 polymer ?
#
loop_
_entity_poly.entity_id
_entity_poly.type
_entity_poly.pdbx_seq_one_letter_code
_entity_poly.pdbx_strand_id
1 'polypeptide(L)'
;MDDYAKEIGEIQREVDLLVEEEGDAQTIAELEMQVQVLTAIYEQAQELLEQGAQDAELRRRLALRGYGEWNLANVYAFVYETAIDLPDEGHKKFVTLIGHTDFAGLLAS
;
A
#
# COMPACT_ATOMS: atom_id res chain seq x y z
N MET A 1 -11.67 2.34 -11.21
CA MET A 1 -10.66 1.43 -10.65
C MET A 1 -9.34 1.90 -11.21
N ASP A 2 -8.46 2.38 -10.35
CA ASP A 2 -7.07 2.68 -10.72
C ASP A 2 -6.24 1.39 -10.88
N ASP A 3 -5.02 1.55 -11.39
CA ASP A 3 -4.14 0.45 -11.73
C ASP A 3 -3.76 -0.42 -10.52
N TYR A 4 -3.66 0.17 -9.32
CA TYR A 4 -3.33 -0.56 -8.09
C TYR A 4 -4.48 -1.47 -7.63
N ALA A 5 -5.71 -0.95 -7.57
CA ALA A 5 -6.87 -1.78 -7.26
C ALA A 5 -7.08 -2.91 -8.28
N LYS A 6 -6.73 -2.66 -9.55
CA LYS A 6 -6.77 -3.67 -10.61
C LYS A 6 -5.73 -4.76 -10.38
N GLU A 7 -4.48 -4.40 -10.11
CA GLU A 7 -3.38 -5.32 -9.82
C GLU A 7 -3.69 -6.20 -8.61
N ILE A 8 -4.13 -5.61 -7.49
CA ILE A 8 -4.56 -6.35 -6.29
C ILE A 8 -5.64 -7.37 -6.65
N GLY A 9 -6.64 -6.95 -7.43
CA GLY A 9 -7.72 -7.84 -7.86
C GLY A 9 -7.28 -8.92 -8.86
N GLU A 10 -6.21 -8.70 -9.62
CA GLU A 10 -5.61 -9.71 -10.51
C GLU A 10 -4.90 -10.79 -9.70
N ILE A 11 -4.11 -10.39 -8.69
CA ILE A 11 -3.41 -11.32 -7.79
C ILE A 11 -4.44 -12.11 -6.96
N GLN A 12 -5.49 -11.48 -6.46
CA GLN A 12 -6.56 -12.19 -5.74
C GLN A 12 -7.24 -13.25 -6.61
N ARG A 13 -7.49 -12.94 -7.89
CA ARG A 13 -8.05 -13.91 -8.84
C ARG A 13 -7.10 -15.08 -9.09
N GLU A 14 -5.80 -14.85 -9.11
CA GLU A 14 -4.79 -15.91 -9.22
C GLU A 14 -4.80 -16.82 -7.98
N VAL A 15 -4.89 -16.24 -6.78
CA VAL A 15 -5.07 -16.99 -5.52
C VAL A 15 -6.32 -17.88 -5.60
N ASP A 16 -7.45 -17.30 -5.99
CA ASP A 16 -8.73 -18.02 -6.06
C ASP A 16 -8.64 -19.22 -7.01
N LEU A 17 -8.03 -19.04 -8.19
CA LEU A 17 -7.82 -20.11 -9.16
C LEU A 17 -6.89 -21.21 -8.61
N LEU A 18 -5.79 -20.84 -7.96
CA LEU A 18 -4.87 -21.81 -7.35
C LEU A 18 -5.56 -22.62 -6.24
N VAL A 19 -6.43 -21.99 -5.44
CA VAL A 19 -7.23 -22.68 -4.42
C VAL A 19 -8.21 -23.66 -5.06
N GLU A 20 -8.90 -23.26 -6.12
CA GLU A 20 -9.83 -24.13 -6.86
C GLU A 20 -9.13 -25.34 -7.50
N GLU A 21 -7.90 -25.16 -7.99
CA GLU A 21 -7.10 -26.19 -8.64
C GLU A 21 -6.30 -27.07 -7.66
N GLU A 22 -6.49 -26.91 -6.35
CA GLU A 22 -5.68 -27.56 -5.30
C GLU A 22 -4.17 -27.37 -5.53
N GLY A 23 -3.79 -26.15 -5.91
CA GLY A 23 -2.43 -25.73 -6.19
C GLY A 23 -1.52 -25.78 -4.95
N ASP A 24 -0.26 -25.39 -5.16
CA ASP A 24 0.75 -25.42 -4.10
C ASP A 24 0.38 -24.48 -2.94
N ALA A 25 0.22 -25.06 -1.74
CA ALA A 25 -0.22 -24.34 -0.56
C ALA A 25 0.76 -23.24 -0.11
N GLN A 26 2.06 -23.41 -0.38
CA GLN A 26 3.05 -22.37 -0.09
C GLN A 26 2.85 -21.17 -1.01
N THR A 27 2.71 -21.41 -2.31
CA THR A 27 2.47 -20.37 -3.33
C THR A 27 1.19 -19.58 -3.02
N ILE A 28 0.10 -20.28 -2.68
CA ILE A 28 -1.17 -19.65 -2.27
C ILE A 28 -0.94 -18.72 -1.07
N ALA A 29 -0.27 -19.21 -0.03
CA ALA A 29 0.00 -18.43 1.18
C ALA A 29 0.87 -17.18 0.89
N GLU A 30 1.88 -17.31 0.02
CA GLU A 30 2.75 -16.19 -0.38
C GLU A 30 1.96 -15.10 -1.14
N LEU A 31 1.10 -15.49 -2.07
CA LEU A 31 0.25 -14.56 -2.83
C LEU A 31 -0.83 -13.91 -1.93
N GLU A 32 -1.45 -14.66 -1.02
CA GLU A 32 -2.39 -14.10 -0.04
C GLU A 32 -1.71 -13.07 0.87
N MET A 33 -0.47 -13.35 1.30
CA MET A 33 0.32 -12.39 2.06
C MET A 33 0.60 -11.13 1.24
N GLN A 34 0.98 -11.28 -0.03
CA GLN A 34 1.20 -10.15 -0.92
C GLN A 34 -0.06 -9.29 -1.10
N VAL A 35 -1.22 -9.90 -1.33
CA VAL A 35 -2.51 -9.18 -1.44
C VAL A 35 -2.77 -8.37 -0.17
N GLN A 36 -2.61 -8.96 1.01
CA GLN A 36 -2.86 -8.25 2.28
C GLN A 36 -1.94 -7.04 2.46
N VAL A 37 -0.66 -7.14 2.10
CA VAL A 37 0.27 -6.00 2.15
C VAL A 37 -0.13 -4.92 1.15
N LEU A 38 -0.38 -5.29 -0.11
CA LEU A 38 -0.72 -4.32 -1.16
C LEU A 38 -2.03 -3.62 -0.87
N THR A 39 -3.04 -4.33 -0.33
CA THR A 39 -4.29 -3.72 0.12
C THR A 39 -4.05 -2.70 1.23
N ALA A 40 -3.27 -3.04 2.26
CA ALA A 40 -2.99 -2.10 3.35
C ALA A 40 -2.26 -0.83 2.88
N ILE A 41 -1.28 -0.99 1.97
CA ILE A 41 -0.56 0.15 1.36
C ILE A 41 -1.52 1.00 0.53
N TYR A 42 -2.35 0.37 -0.29
CA TYR A 42 -3.30 1.05 -1.14
C TYR A 42 -4.34 1.84 -0.34
N GLU A 43 -4.92 1.24 0.71
CA GLU A 43 -5.85 1.91 1.62
C GLU A 43 -5.20 3.14 2.26
N GLN A 44 -3.97 3.01 2.78
CA GLN A 44 -3.24 4.13 3.38
C GLN A 44 -2.87 5.21 2.35
N ALA A 45 -2.57 4.84 1.10
CA ALA A 45 -2.34 5.79 0.02
C ALA A 45 -3.62 6.56 -0.34
N GLN A 46 -4.79 5.91 -0.34
CA GLN A 46 -6.07 6.59 -0.54
C GLN A 46 -6.38 7.55 0.60
N GLU A 47 -6.22 7.12 1.85
CA GLU A 47 -6.41 7.97 3.02
C GLU A 47 -5.50 9.20 2.98
N LEU A 48 -4.21 9.02 2.68
CA LEU A 48 -3.27 10.13 2.56
C LEU A 48 -3.65 11.05 1.40
N LEU A 49 -4.03 10.50 0.24
CA LEU A 49 -4.44 11.27 -0.94
C LEU A 49 -5.64 12.18 -0.62
N GLU A 50 -6.63 11.65 0.11
CA GLU A 50 -7.80 12.39 0.57
C GLU A 50 -7.44 13.50 1.57
N GLN A 51 -6.55 13.22 2.52
CA GLN A 51 -6.07 14.23 3.48
C GLN A 51 -5.38 15.41 2.77
N GLY A 52 -4.49 15.14 1.82
CA GLY A 52 -3.80 16.20 1.07
C GLY A 52 -4.67 16.94 0.05
N ALA A 53 -5.91 16.50 -0.21
CA ALA A 53 -6.85 17.26 -1.04
C ALA A 53 -7.17 18.64 -0.43
N GLN A 54 -7.19 18.74 0.90
CA GLN A 54 -7.44 19.98 1.64
C GLN A 54 -6.17 20.61 2.23
N ASP A 55 -5.05 19.88 2.24
CA ASP A 55 -3.79 20.35 2.82
C ASP A 55 -2.76 20.68 1.72
N ALA A 56 -2.48 21.96 1.52
CA ALA A 56 -1.49 22.41 0.54
C ALA A 56 -0.04 22.12 0.99
N GLU A 57 0.22 22.04 2.28
CA GLU A 57 1.56 21.78 2.82
C GLU A 57 1.94 20.30 2.65
N LEU A 58 1.00 19.37 2.88
CA LEU A 58 1.23 17.94 2.56
C LEU A 58 1.62 17.75 1.10
N ARG A 59 0.88 18.39 0.18
CA ARG A 59 1.16 18.35 -1.26
C ARG A 59 2.53 18.90 -1.60
N ARG A 60 2.89 20.02 -0.99
CA ARG A 60 4.20 20.64 -1.17
C ARG A 60 5.32 19.73 -0.65
N ARG A 61 5.15 19.11 0.50
CA ARG A 61 6.16 18.23 1.10
C ARG A 61 6.40 16.97 0.29
N LEU A 62 5.35 16.38 -0.27
CA LEU A 62 5.48 15.26 -1.22
C LEU A 62 6.40 15.64 -2.38
N ALA A 63 6.17 16.80 -2.99
CA ALA A 63 7.00 17.30 -4.09
C ALA A 63 8.44 17.58 -3.64
N LEU A 64 8.65 18.18 -2.46
CA LEU A 64 9.98 18.48 -1.91
C LEU A 64 10.79 17.21 -1.61
N ARG A 65 10.13 16.10 -1.29
CA ARG A 65 10.78 14.79 -1.11
C ARG A 65 11.11 14.08 -2.42
N GLY A 66 10.74 14.66 -3.56
CA GLY A 66 11.11 14.15 -4.88
C GLY A 66 10.09 13.22 -5.54
N TYR A 67 8.95 12.95 -4.89
CA TYR A 67 7.88 12.13 -5.46
C TYR A 67 7.10 12.84 -6.57
N GLY A 68 7.15 14.17 -6.65
CA GLY A 68 6.52 14.96 -7.71
C GLY A 68 5.13 15.50 -7.36
N GLU A 69 4.24 15.56 -8.36
CA GLU A 69 2.89 16.13 -8.20
C GLU A 69 2.01 15.31 -7.25
N TRP A 70 0.99 15.96 -6.66
CA TRP A 70 0.01 15.27 -5.83
C TRP A 70 -1.00 14.49 -6.67
N ASN A 71 -0.72 13.21 -6.87
CA ASN A 71 -1.61 12.25 -7.50
C ASN A 71 -1.46 10.88 -6.81
N LEU A 72 -2.39 9.96 -7.09
CA LEU A 72 -2.39 8.64 -6.46
C LEU A 72 -1.07 7.89 -6.66
N ALA A 73 -0.46 7.96 -7.85
CA ALA A 73 0.76 7.20 -8.13
C ALA A 73 1.94 7.63 -7.25
N ASN A 74 2.12 8.93 -7.10
CA ASN A 74 3.20 9.49 -6.30
C ASN A 74 2.95 9.33 -4.79
N VAL A 75 1.68 9.44 -4.35
CA VAL A 75 1.29 9.18 -2.96
C VAL A 75 1.47 7.70 -2.63
N TYR A 76 1.05 6.80 -3.51
CA TYR A 76 1.26 5.37 -3.36
C TYR A 76 2.74 5.01 -3.27
N ALA A 77 3.59 5.58 -4.14
CA ALA A 77 5.03 5.37 -4.09
C ALA A 77 5.63 5.77 -2.74
N PHE A 78 5.22 6.93 -2.19
CA PHE A 78 5.65 7.36 -0.86
C PHE A 78 5.22 6.39 0.26
N VAL A 79 3.94 5.98 0.27
CA VAL A 79 3.42 5.04 1.28
C VAL A 79 4.12 3.68 1.16
N TYR A 80 4.32 3.19 -0.07
CA TYR A 80 5.00 1.94 -0.34
C TYR A 80 6.45 1.94 0.16
N GLU A 81 7.24 2.95 -0.21
CA GLU A 81 8.64 3.06 0.22
C GLU A 81 8.74 3.22 1.74
N THR A 82 7.88 4.05 2.32
CA THR A 82 7.84 4.25 3.78
C THR A 82 7.42 2.97 4.50
N ALA A 83 6.52 2.18 3.93
CA ALA A 83 6.09 0.91 4.49
C ALA A 83 7.21 -0.15 4.50
N ILE A 84 8.08 -0.16 3.48
CA ILE A 84 9.25 -1.05 3.43
C ILE A 84 10.21 -0.80 4.60
N ASP A 85 10.33 0.46 5.03
CA ASP A 85 11.21 0.85 6.14
C ASP A 85 10.61 0.56 7.53
N LEU A 86 9.35 0.09 7.60
CA LEU A 86 8.73 -0.29 8.87
C LEU A 86 9.37 -1.57 9.43
N PRO A 87 9.45 -1.70 10.78
CA PRO A 87 9.93 -2.92 11.42
C PRO A 87 9.24 -4.20 10.92
N ASP A 88 10.04 -5.16 10.43
CA ASP A 88 9.56 -6.50 10.12
C ASP A 88 9.45 -7.34 11.39
N GLU A 89 8.21 -7.44 11.91
CA GLU A 89 7.87 -8.31 13.04
C GLU A 89 7.01 -9.52 12.62
N GLY A 90 6.99 -9.83 11.31
CA GLY A 90 6.15 -10.86 10.71
C GLY A 90 4.84 -10.32 10.14
N HIS A 91 4.34 -11.03 9.12
CA HIS A 91 3.26 -10.60 8.21
C HIS A 91 2.06 -9.90 8.86
N LYS A 92 1.38 -10.55 9.81
CA LYS A 92 0.18 -9.97 10.44
C LYS A 92 0.47 -8.67 11.17
N LYS A 93 1.61 -8.59 11.84
CA LYS A 93 2.03 -7.38 12.55
C LYS A 93 2.43 -6.30 11.56
N PHE A 94 3.09 -6.66 10.46
CA PHE A 94 3.47 -5.73 9.41
C PHE A 94 2.24 -5.07 8.75
N VAL A 95 1.24 -5.87 8.35
CA VAL A 95 -0.03 -5.35 7.81
C VAL A 95 -0.74 -4.44 8.83
N THR A 96 -0.78 -4.84 10.10
CA THR A 96 -1.35 -4.02 11.18
C THR A 96 -0.58 -2.71 11.37
N LEU A 97 0.75 -2.76 11.25
CA LEU A 97 1.62 -1.61 11.42
C LEU A 97 1.44 -0.60 10.28
N ILE A 98 1.29 -1.05 9.03
CA ILE A 98 0.95 -0.19 7.90
C ILE A 98 -0.36 0.57 8.19
N GLY A 99 -1.42 -0.15 8.57
CA GLY A 99 -2.73 0.45 8.85
C GLY A 99 -2.78 1.40 10.07
N HIS A 100 -1.74 1.44 10.91
CA HIS A 100 -1.65 2.35 12.06
C HIS A 100 -0.56 3.42 11.90
N THR A 101 0.17 3.40 10.78
CA THR A 101 1.25 4.35 10.54
C THR A 101 0.67 5.70 10.11
N ASP A 102 1.02 6.77 10.81
CA ASP A 102 0.64 8.13 10.44
C ASP A 102 1.52 8.63 9.27
N PHE A 103 1.19 8.21 8.04
CA PHE A 103 1.92 8.61 6.85
C PHE A 103 1.87 10.12 6.59
N ALA A 104 0.81 10.81 7.00
CA ALA A 104 0.72 12.27 6.89
C ALA A 104 1.72 12.95 7.83
N GLY A 105 1.79 12.52 9.09
CA GLY A 105 2.81 12.95 10.04
C GLY A 105 4.23 12.64 9.58
N LEU A 106 4.45 11.44 9.02
CA LEU A 106 5.73 11.06 8.44
C LEU A 106 6.10 11.93 7.25
N LEU A 107 5.14 12.34 6.41
CA LEU A 107 5.37 13.26 5.29
C LEU A 107 5.60 14.69 5.75
N ALA A 108 4.94 15.09 6.84
CA ALA A 108 5.04 16.39 7.48
C ALA A 108 6.27 16.56 8.40
N SER A 109 7.10 15.53 8.54
CA SER A 109 8.39 15.61 9.25
C SER A 109 9.49 16.27 8.43
#